data_AF-A0A1C6AF49-F1
#
_entry.id   AF-A0A1C6AF49-F1
#
_cell.length_a   1.000
_cell.length_b   1.000
_cell.length_c   1.000
_cell.angle_alpha   90.00
_cell.angle_beta   90.00
_cell.angle_gamma   90.00
#
_symmetry.space_group_name_H-M   'P 1'
#
loop_
_entity.id
_entity.type
_entity.pdbx_description
1 polymer ?
#
loop_
_entity_poly.entity_id
_entity_poly.type
_entity_poly.pdbx_seq_one_letter_code
_entity_poly.pdbx_strand_id
1 'polypeptide(L)'
;MERKDVYSFAVKWNEKFRDSDIDYIELVDRYLADDCSALGFEMDCGHAFEEKFEKAVYDARALDTITENVNDISLLGAAIYSRWRYFNHWAYDAAEILSMPNRSWFIIALNRLAELCKDEQEK
;
A
#
# COMPACT_ATOMS: atom_id res chain seq x y z
N MET A 1 11.35 12.29 -3.87
CA MET A 1 10.80 11.03 -4.40
C MET A 1 10.32 11.30 -5.81
N GLU A 2 10.84 10.57 -6.79
CA GLU A 2 10.47 10.76 -8.21
C GLU A 2 9.16 10.01 -8.51
N ARG A 3 8.18 10.66 -9.14
CA ARG A 3 6.86 10.04 -9.43
C ARG A 3 6.96 8.78 -10.28
N LYS A 4 7.93 8.72 -11.19
CA LYS A 4 8.17 7.54 -12.03
C LYS A 4 8.57 6.32 -11.18
N ASP A 5 9.40 6.52 -10.16
CA ASP A 5 9.83 5.43 -9.28
C ASP A 5 8.68 4.95 -8.39
N VAL A 6 7.85 5.88 -7.90
CA VAL A 6 6.61 5.54 -7.17
C VAL A 6 5.64 4.78 -8.05
N TYR A 7 5.48 5.18 -9.30
CA TYR A 7 4.65 4.47 -10.26
C TYR A 7 5.15 3.04 -10.48
N SER A 8 6.45 2.87 -10.72
CA SER A 8 7.06 1.55 -10.89
C SER A 8 6.90 0.67 -9.65
N PHE A 9 7.07 1.23 -8.45
CA PHE A 9 6.78 0.56 -7.19
C PHE A 9 5.31 0.12 -7.11
N ALA A 10 4.39 1.04 -7.38
CA ALA A 10 2.95 0.78 -7.29
C ALA A 10 2.53 -0.35 -8.23
N VAL A 11 2.97 -0.32 -9.50
CA VAL A 11 2.68 -1.37 -10.49
C VAL A 11 3.27 -2.72 -10.08
N LYS A 12 4.57 -2.76 -9.73
CA LYS A 12 5.27 -3.98 -9.31
C LYS A 12 4.53 -4.70 -8.17
N TRP A 13 4.20 -3.97 -7.11
CA TRP A 13 3.53 -4.57 -5.96
C TRP A 13 2.07 -4.89 -6.25
N ASN A 14 1.39 -4.09 -7.07
CA ASN A 14 0.02 -4.37 -7.48
C ASN A 14 -0.08 -5.71 -8.23
N GLU A 15 0.84 -5.96 -9.16
CA GLU A 15 0.94 -7.25 -9.88
C GLU A 15 1.14 -8.41 -8.91
N LYS A 16 2.09 -8.29 -7.95
CA LYS A 16 2.30 -9.29 -6.90
C LYS A 16 1.04 -9.56 -6.06
N PHE A 17 0.33 -8.52 -5.63
CA PHE A 17 -0.90 -8.70 -4.83
C PHE A 17 -2.07 -9.29 -5.62
N ARG A 18 -2.11 -9.09 -6.95
CA ARG A 18 -3.12 -9.65 -7.85
C ARG A 18 -2.86 -11.09 -8.27
N ASP A 19 -1.62 -11.55 -8.18
CA ASP A 19 -1.27 -12.93 -8.42
C ASP A 19 -1.94 -13.84 -7.37
N SER A 20 -2.83 -14.72 -7.83
CA SER A 20 -3.57 -15.64 -6.97
C SER A 20 -2.71 -16.76 -6.42
N ASP A 21 -1.62 -17.09 -7.12
CA ASP A 21 -0.77 -18.24 -6.85
C ASP A 21 0.50 -17.86 -6.06
N ILE A 22 0.66 -16.56 -5.77
CA ILE A 22 1.78 -16.03 -5.01
C ILE A 22 1.84 -16.61 -3.60
N ASP A 23 3.05 -17.01 -3.19
CA ASP A 23 3.32 -17.36 -1.80
C ASP A 23 3.28 -16.11 -0.93
N TYR A 24 2.69 -16.18 0.27
CA TYR A 24 2.64 -15.03 1.17
C TYR A 24 4.03 -14.51 1.55
N ILE A 25 5.05 -15.38 1.57
CA ILE A 25 6.44 -14.99 1.84
C ILE A 25 6.91 -13.91 0.86
N GLU A 26 6.54 -14.01 -0.42
CA GLU A 26 6.88 -13.02 -1.45
C GLU A 26 6.24 -11.64 -1.24
N LEU A 27 5.22 -11.55 -0.36
CA LEU A 27 4.53 -10.32 0.03
C LEU A 27 5.01 -9.79 1.38
N VAL A 28 5.37 -10.67 2.33
CA VAL A 28 5.79 -10.27 3.68
C VAL A 28 7.30 -10.17 3.84
N ASP A 29 8.10 -10.60 2.86
CA ASP A 29 9.55 -10.41 2.91
C ASP A 29 9.94 -8.92 2.83
N ARG A 30 11.17 -8.61 3.25
CA ARG A 30 11.73 -7.26 3.41
C ARG A 30 11.70 -6.39 2.16
N TYR A 31 11.52 -6.96 0.97
CA TYR A 31 11.61 -6.20 -0.29
C TYR A 31 10.61 -5.05 -0.37
N LEU A 32 9.40 -5.20 0.21
CA LEU A 32 8.44 -4.09 0.22
C LEU A 32 8.96 -2.94 1.08
N ALA A 33 9.49 -3.24 2.27
CA ALA A 33 10.08 -2.25 3.15
C ALA A 33 11.30 -1.56 2.55
N ASP A 34 12.18 -2.33 1.91
CA ASP A 34 13.37 -1.80 1.24
C ASP A 34 12.96 -0.83 0.11
N ASP A 35 11.96 -1.20 -0.71
CA ASP A 35 11.42 -0.32 -1.75
C ASP A 35 10.74 0.93 -1.17
N CYS A 36 9.92 0.78 -0.12
CA CYS A 36 9.27 1.92 0.57
C CYS A 36 10.32 2.88 1.16
N SER A 37 11.35 2.35 1.80
CA SER A 37 12.44 3.14 2.37
C SER A 37 13.26 3.86 1.29
N ALA A 38 13.49 3.23 0.14
CA ALA A 38 14.21 3.83 -0.98
C ALA A 38 13.44 5.01 -1.59
N LEU A 39 12.11 4.93 -1.58
CA LEU A 39 11.21 6.01 -2.01
C LEU A 39 11.07 7.12 -0.95
N GLY A 40 11.51 6.87 0.29
CA GLY A 40 11.40 7.81 1.39
C GLY A 40 10.02 7.86 2.04
N PHE A 41 9.21 6.81 1.91
CA PHE A 41 7.97 6.69 2.67
C PHE A 41 8.27 6.48 4.16
N GLU A 42 7.56 7.23 5.00
CA GLU A 42 7.70 7.12 6.45
C GLU A 42 6.91 5.93 6.99
N MET A 43 7.54 5.14 7.86
CA MET A 43 6.85 4.10 8.62
C MET A 43 6.32 4.72 9.92
N ASP A 44 5.18 5.39 9.82
CA ASP A 44 4.53 6.14 10.90
C ASP A 44 3.54 5.29 11.73
N CYS A 45 3.62 3.96 11.60
CA CYS A 45 2.66 3.00 12.15
C CYS A 45 1.21 3.22 11.68
N GLY A 46 1.00 3.97 10.59
CA GLY A 46 -0.32 4.26 10.00
C GLY A 46 -1.02 5.45 10.66
N HIS A 47 -0.36 6.16 11.58
CA HIS A 47 -0.99 7.16 12.42
C HIS A 47 -1.57 8.33 11.64
N ALA A 48 -0.81 8.89 10.69
CA ALA A 48 -1.25 10.04 9.91
C ALA A 48 -2.41 9.68 8.97
N PHE A 49 -2.40 8.46 8.42
CA PHE A 49 -3.49 7.99 7.55
C PHE A 49 -4.76 7.70 8.37
N GLU A 50 -4.62 7.08 9.53
CA GLU A 50 -5.71 6.82 10.47
C GLU A 50 -6.34 8.12 10.99
N GLU A 51 -5.54 9.13 11.32
CA GLU A 51 -6.05 10.43 11.77
C GLU A 51 -6.94 11.09 10.71
N LYS A 52 -6.59 10.95 9.43
CA LYS A 52 -7.30 11.61 8.33
C LYS A 52 -8.50 10.81 7.81
N PHE A 53 -8.39 9.49 7.82
CA PHE A 53 -9.33 8.61 7.11
C PHE A 53 -9.90 7.49 8.00
N GLU A 54 -9.62 7.55 9.30
CA GLU A 54 -10.13 6.64 10.33
C GLU A 54 -9.93 5.16 9.94
N LYS A 55 -11.02 4.40 9.92
CA LYS A 55 -11.04 2.96 9.65
C LYS A 55 -10.53 2.58 8.27
N ALA A 56 -10.41 3.53 7.33
CA ALA A 56 -9.88 3.26 6.00
C ALA A 56 -8.44 2.76 6.02
N VAL A 57 -7.67 2.99 7.09
CA VAL A 57 -6.32 2.43 7.22
C VAL A 57 -6.32 0.89 7.36
N TYR A 58 -7.42 0.28 7.82
CA TYR A 58 -7.51 -1.17 8.04
C TYR A 58 -8.61 -1.87 7.20
N ASP A 59 -9.68 -1.18 6.82
CA ASP A 59 -10.84 -1.74 6.11
C ASP A 59 -10.82 -1.39 4.61
N ALA A 60 -10.78 -2.42 3.76
CA ALA A 60 -10.74 -2.27 2.30
C ALA A 60 -11.96 -1.52 1.74
N ARG A 61 -13.15 -1.75 2.29
CA ARG A 61 -14.39 -1.12 1.81
C ARG A 61 -14.44 0.35 2.22
N ALA A 62 -13.97 0.67 3.43
CA ALA A 62 -13.84 2.05 3.88
C ALA A 62 -12.84 2.79 2.99
N LEU A 63 -11.69 2.18 2.67
CA LEU A 63 -10.71 2.75 1.74
C LEU A 63 -11.31 2.97 0.35
N ASP A 64 -11.98 1.96 -0.22
CA ASP A 64 -12.61 2.04 -1.55
C ASP A 64 -13.57 3.25 -1.65
N THR A 65 -14.38 3.45 -0.61
CA THR A 65 -15.35 4.56 -0.54
C THR A 65 -14.70 5.94 -0.57
N ILE A 66 -13.47 6.08 -0.06
CA ILE A 66 -12.77 7.36 0.05
C ILE A 66 -11.63 7.51 -0.97
N THR A 67 -11.41 6.53 -1.85
CA THR A 67 -10.17 6.42 -2.63
C THR A 67 -9.90 7.65 -3.48
N GLU A 68 -10.94 8.26 -4.08
CA GLU A 68 -10.82 9.50 -4.87
C GLU A 68 -10.37 10.72 -4.05
N ASN A 69 -10.56 10.70 -2.72
CA ASN A 69 -10.14 11.76 -1.80
C ASN A 69 -8.72 11.55 -1.27
N VAL A 70 -8.13 10.39 -1.51
CA VAL A 70 -6.74 10.08 -1.14
C VAL A 70 -5.83 10.59 -2.26
N ASN A 71 -5.33 11.82 -2.09
CA ASN A 71 -4.53 12.54 -3.10
C ASN A 71 -3.06 12.76 -2.71
N ASP A 72 -2.71 12.38 -1.49
CA ASP A 72 -1.36 12.56 -0.95
C ASP A 72 -0.56 11.27 -1.13
N ILE A 73 0.41 11.31 -2.05
CA ILE A 73 1.28 10.18 -2.41
C ILE A 73 2.11 9.71 -1.21
N SER A 74 2.69 10.64 -0.45
CA SER A 74 3.54 10.31 0.68
C SER A 74 2.73 9.67 1.80
N LEU A 75 1.55 10.22 2.09
CA LEU A 75 0.64 9.69 3.10
C LEU A 75 0.13 8.28 2.73
N LEU A 76 -0.25 8.06 1.48
CA LEU A 76 -0.71 6.75 1.02
C LEU A 76 0.43 5.72 1.00
N GLY A 77 1.64 6.11 0.59
CA GLY A 77 2.82 5.24 0.66
C GLY A 77 3.20 4.86 2.09
N ALA A 78 3.13 5.82 3.04
CA ALA A 78 3.32 5.56 4.46
C ALA A 78 2.28 4.56 5.01
N ALA A 79 1.01 4.69 4.62
CA ALA A 79 -0.04 3.75 5.00
C ALA A 79 0.22 2.32 4.47
N ILE A 80 0.66 2.19 3.21
CA ILE A 80 1.04 0.90 2.62
C ILE A 80 2.18 0.27 3.42
N TYR A 81 3.22 1.06 3.71
CA TYR A 81 4.38 0.58 4.45
C TYR A 81 4.00 0.12 5.87
N SER A 82 3.27 0.96 6.60
CA SER A 82 2.82 0.68 7.96
C SER A 82 1.91 -0.56 8.02
N ARG A 83 0.99 -0.72 7.06
CA ARG A 83 0.11 -1.88 7.03
C ARG A 83 0.83 -3.16 6.63
N TRP A 84 1.80 -3.10 5.72
CA TRP A 84 2.67 -4.25 5.45
C TRP A 84 3.45 -4.66 6.70
N ARG A 85 3.99 -3.68 7.44
CA ARG A 85 4.76 -3.92 8.67
C ARG A 85 3.96 -4.69 9.70
N TYR A 86 2.66 -4.41 9.81
CA TYR A 86 1.76 -5.18 10.65
C TYR A 86 1.78 -6.67 10.31
N PHE A 87 1.64 -7.06 9.04
CA PHE A 87 1.69 -8.48 8.64
C PHE A 87 3.09 -9.10 8.78
N ASN A 88 4.14 -8.31 8.55
CA ASN A 88 5.50 -8.79 8.69
C ASN A 88 5.94 -9.00 10.16
N HIS A 89 5.37 -8.30 11.14
CA HIS A 89 5.87 -8.31 12.53
C HIS A 89 4.85 -8.52 13.65
N TRP A 90 3.58 -8.17 13.44
CA TRP A 90 2.58 -8.14 14.52
C TRP A 90 1.38 -9.06 14.29
N ALA A 91 1.06 -9.39 13.04
CA ALA A 91 0.03 -10.36 12.74
C ALA A 91 0.38 -11.70 13.39
N TYR A 92 -0.64 -12.36 13.93
CA TYR A 92 -0.49 -13.71 14.47
C TYR A 92 -0.12 -14.70 13.37
N ASP A 93 -0.74 -14.53 12.19
CA ASP A 93 -0.41 -15.26 10.98
C ASP A 93 -0.16 -14.27 9.82
N ALA A 94 1.08 -14.23 9.35
CA ALA A 94 1.49 -13.38 8.24
C ALA A 94 0.76 -13.74 6.93
N ALA A 95 0.30 -14.98 6.77
CA ALA A 95 -0.47 -15.43 5.60
C ALA A 95 -1.85 -14.75 5.51
N GLU A 96 -2.35 -14.14 6.59
CA GLU A 96 -3.58 -13.33 6.56
C GLU A 96 -3.49 -12.16 5.57
N ILE A 97 -2.28 -11.74 5.18
CA ILE A 97 -2.08 -10.74 4.12
C ILE A 97 -2.72 -11.17 2.79
N LEU A 98 -2.84 -12.48 2.53
CA LEU A 98 -3.48 -13.05 1.35
C LEU A 98 -5.00 -13.08 1.44
N SER A 99 -5.57 -12.94 2.65
CA SER A 99 -7.02 -12.96 2.81
C SER A 99 -7.66 -11.86 1.96
N MET A 100 -8.82 -12.15 1.40
CA MET A 100 -9.47 -11.24 0.45
C MET A 100 -9.60 -9.80 0.99
N PRO A 101 -10.01 -9.53 2.24
CA PRO A 101 -10.06 -8.16 2.75
C PRO A 101 -8.69 -7.47 2.80
N ASN A 102 -7.64 -8.18 3.19
CA ASN A 102 -6.30 -7.60 3.32
C ASN A 102 -5.67 -7.33 1.96
N ARG A 103 -5.76 -8.32 1.07
CA ARG A 103 -5.28 -8.24 -0.31
C ARG A 103 -6.02 -7.13 -1.08
N SER A 104 -7.35 -7.04 -0.97
CA SER A 104 -8.13 -5.98 -1.61
C SER A 104 -7.68 -4.59 -1.19
N TRP A 105 -7.42 -4.36 0.10
CA TRP A 105 -6.95 -3.06 0.57
C TRP A 105 -5.62 -2.66 -0.07
N PHE A 106 -4.64 -3.58 -0.16
CA PHE A 106 -3.35 -3.28 -0.79
C PHE A 106 -3.52 -2.98 -2.28
N ILE A 107 -4.36 -3.76 -2.97
CA ILE A 107 -4.66 -3.53 -4.38
C ILE A 107 -5.27 -2.14 -4.60
N ILE A 108 -6.25 -1.74 -3.78
CA ILE A 108 -6.89 -0.41 -3.87
C ILE A 108 -5.85 0.69 -3.64
N ALA A 109 -5.07 0.60 -2.56
CA ALA A 109 -4.05 1.59 -2.22
C ALA A 109 -2.99 1.71 -3.34
N LEU A 110 -2.51 0.59 -3.89
CA LEU A 110 -1.51 0.57 -4.96
C LEU A 110 -2.08 1.07 -6.30
N ASN A 111 -3.33 0.74 -6.65
CA ASN A 111 -3.98 1.31 -7.83
C ASN A 111 -4.05 2.83 -7.71
N ARG A 112 -4.51 3.34 -6.56
CA ARG A 112 -4.62 4.78 -6.33
C ARG A 112 -3.27 5.48 -6.40
N LEU A 113 -2.24 4.88 -5.79
CA LEU A 113 -0.88 5.40 -5.85
C LEU A 113 -0.36 5.48 -7.30
N ALA A 114 -0.65 4.46 -8.12
CA ALA A 114 -0.29 4.46 -9.54
C ALA A 114 -1.04 5.54 -10.34
N GLU A 115 -2.34 5.73 -10.09
CA GLU A 115 -3.16 6.79 -10.72
C GLU A 115 -2.61 8.18 -10.44
N LEU A 116 -2.33 8.49 -9.17
CA LEU A 116 -1.77 9.79 -8.76
C LEU A 116 -0.44 10.10 -9.45
N CYS A 117 0.31 9.08 -9.87
CA CYS A 117 1.57 9.27 -10.59
C CYS A 117 1.40 9.45 -12.11
N LYS A 118 0.25 9.06 -12.69
CA LYS A 118 -0.07 9.24 -14.12
C LYS A 118 -0.62 10.64 -14.42
N ASP A 119 -1.44 11.19 -13.54
CA ASP A 119 -2.19 12.45 -13.76
C ASP A 119 -1.32 13.70 -13.96
N GLU A 120 -0.01 13.63 -13.69
CA GLU A 120 0.96 14.70 -13.97
C GLU A 120 1.84 14.45 -15.21
N GLN A 121 1.82 13.26 -15.80
CA GLN A 121 2.57 12.98 -17.04
C GLN A 121 1.80 13.41 -18.30
N GLU A 122 0.50 13.68 -18.16
CA GLU A 122 -0.38 14.17 -19.23
C GLU A 122 -0.64 15.69 -19.18
N LYS A 123 0.11 16.43 -18.36
CA LYS A 123 0.12 17.91 -18.33
C LYS A 123 1.46 18.47 -18.77
#